data_AF-A0A4V4HBI0-F1
#
_entry.id   AF-A0A4V4HBI0-F1
#
_cell.length_a   1.000
_cell.length_b   1.000
_cell.length_c   1.000
_cell.angle_alpha   90.00
_cell.angle_beta   90.00
_cell.angle_gamma   90.00
#
_symmetry.space_group_name_H-M   'P 1'
#
loop_
_entity.id
_entity.type
_entity.pdbx_description
1 polymer ?
#
loop_
_entity_poly.entity_id
_entity_poly.type
_entity_poly.pdbx_seq_one_letter_code
_entity_poly.pdbx_strand_id
1 'polypeptide(L)'
;MYRQPRSGRYCPCPLCPPCQIWIPWRQTTHDDNGNLGRYFLACDHKHSTDGRKCRYYVLEDTPPTSPELSDGPFSPPPTIYSDSTNEPAMSQVPTHTLSGWSGPPAPAPSSRSMEPSVCSVPSCTRQLNQQCSNSRCKKCCIEMGGCTAVYSHRPASLAAPTSTQTPYPSTQLSPYPSTQLSSYPSTEPSTSQANSSPTMDSNVPSTKRTPRFYTQLAADAAEERRQLELKRQTVRKEFDQARGATKQYESTVVLVAWLDDSEMEPTPVEVQGAVVNGTFTIDDSVLCRVGIEDLDFEYYRHGLSRFVGGKAPHVVKISTPQQFMLDGVPTILLRRVSVKTCYGLDQLLVPKLPVVPTTLLAQPRSVHNRRQDLIKELAALS
;
A
#
# COMPACT_ATOMS: atom_id res chain seq x y z
N MET A 1 32.80 -21.72 -8.42
CA MET A 1 31.46 -21.62 -7.78
C MET A 1 31.34 -20.25 -7.14
N TYR A 2 30.24 -19.53 -7.36
CA TYR A 2 29.96 -18.29 -6.62
C TYR A 2 29.45 -18.63 -5.22
N ARG A 3 29.97 -17.98 -4.17
CA ARG A 3 29.40 -18.10 -2.81
C ARG A 3 28.02 -17.43 -2.82
N GLN A 4 26.96 -18.19 -2.55
CA GLN A 4 25.64 -17.60 -2.33
C GLN A 4 25.67 -16.71 -1.07
N PRO A 5 25.03 -15.52 -1.10
CA PRO A 5 24.88 -14.69 0.09
C PRO A 5 24.00 -15.39 1.13
N ARG A 6 24.46 -15.41 2.39
CA ARG A 6 23.89 -16.21 3.50
C ARG A 6 22.49 -15.78 3.97
N SER A 7 21.93 -14.70 3.45
CA SER A 7 20.60 -14.22 3.79
C SER A 7 19.81 -13.84 2.54
N GLY A 8 18.59 -14.35 2.46
CA GLY A 8 17.67 -14.19 1.33
C GLY A 8 16.43 -15.05 1.52
N ARG A 9 15.56 -15.08 0.51
CA ARG A 9 14.42 -16.02 0.41
C ARG A 9 14.19 -16.41 -1.05
N TYR A 10 13.61 -17.58 -1.31
CA TYR A 10 13.15 -17.95 -2.65
C TYR A 10 11.90 -17.15 -3.05
N CYS A 11 11.76 -16.82 -4.32
CA CYS A 11 10.57 -16.16 -4.86
C CYS A 11 9.34 -17.10 -4.78
N PRO A 12 8.24 -16.70 -4.11
CA PRO A 12 7.01 -17.51 -4.03
C PRO A 12 6.06 -17.30 -5.22
N CYS A 13 6.48 -16.57 -6.26
CA CYS A 13 5.63 -16.30 -7.42
C CYS A 13 5.54 -17.53 -8.35
N PRO A 14 4.34 -18.07 -8.63
CA PRO A 14 4.19 -19.28 -9.45
C PRO A 14 4.50 -19.06 -10.95
N LEU A 15 4.70 -17.81 -11.38
CA LEU A 15 5.14 -17.46 -12.73
C LEU A 15 6.68 -17.31 -12.85
N CYS A 16 7.40 -17.37 -11.73
CA CYS A 16 8.84 -17.59 -11.74
C CYS A 16 9.13 -19.10 -11.85
N PRO A 17 10.26 -19.52 -12.46
CA PRO A 17 10.75 -20.89 -12.44
C PRO A 17 10.63 -21.51 -11.03
N PRO A 18 9.84 -22.59 -10.86
CA PRO A 18 9.41 -23.03 -9.55
C PRO A 18 10.60 -23.38 -8.66
N CYS A 19 10.58 -22.82 -7.44
CA CYS A 19 11.53 -23.07 -6.36
C CYS A 19 13.01 -22.69 -6.58
N GLN A 20 13.40 -22.01 -7.67
CA GLN A 20 14.83 -21.79 -7.98
C GLN A 20 15.35 -20.34 -7.85
N ILE A 21 14.48 -19.32 -7.86
CA ILE A 21 14.97 -17.92 -7.81
C ILE A 21 15.21 -17.48 -6.36
N TRP A 22 16.45 -17.67 -5.89
CA TRP A 22 16.95 -17.09 -4.64
C TRP A 22 17.11 -15.57 -4.78
N ILE A 23 16.47 -14.83 -3.89
CA ILE A 23 16.55 -13.37 -3.82
C ILE A 23 17.38 -13.01 -2.58
N PRO A 24 18.54 -12.34 -2.73
CA PRO A 24 19.32 -11.88 -1.59
C PRO A 24 18.69 -10.63 -0.97
N TRP A 25 18.86 -10.46 0.34
CA TRP A 25 18.53 -9.20 1.00
C TRP A 25 19.44 -8.07 0.49
N ARG A 26 18.83 -6.95 0.09
CA ARG A 26 19.51 -5.71 -0.29
C ARG A 26 19.22 -4.65 0.77
N GLN A 27 20.22 -3.87 1.18
CA GLN A 27 19.99 -2.72 2.04
C GLN A 27 19.64 -1.49 1.19
N THR A 28 18.74 -0.64 1.68
CA THR A 28 18.34 0.60 1.03
C THR A 28 19.39 1.68 1.28
N THR A 29 19.99 2.22 0.21
CA THR A 29 21.12 3.18 0.25
C THR A 29 20.71 4.64 0.03
N HIS A 30 19.43 4.92 -0.22
CA HIS A 30 18.89 6.25 -0.50
C HIS A 30 17.71 6.56 0.44
N ASP A 31 17.58 7.81 0.88
CA ASP A 31 16.58 8.20 1.89
C ASP A 31 15.42 9.05 1.37
N ASP A 32 15.29 9.20 0.05
CA ASP A 32 14.28 10.04 -0.62
C ASP A 32 12.82 9.70 -0.21
N ASN A 33 12.62 8.52 0.39
CA ASN A 33 11.34 8.01 0.89
C ASN A 33 11.38 7.63 2.39
N GLY A 34 12.40 8.03 3.17
CA GLY A 34 12.53 7.69 4.60
C GLY A 34 12.79 6.20 4.86
N ASN A 35 13.57 5.54 4.00
CA ASN A 35 13.81 4.10 4.04
C ASN A 35 15.30 3.72 4.15
N LEU A 36 16.22 4.68 4.33
CA LEU A 36 17.65 4.42 4.43
C LEU A 36 17.96 3.39 5.54
N GLY A 37 18.82 2.43 5.20
CA GLY A 37 19.24 1.37 6.12
C GLY A 37 18.26 0.20 6.25
N ARG A 38 16.99 0.32 5.82
CA ARG A 38 16.02 -0.80 5.81
C ARG A 38 16.39 -1.84 4.75
N TYR A 39 15.98 -3.09 4.95
CA TYR A 39 16.34 -4.22 4.09
C TYR A 39 15.17 -4.67 3.23
N PHE A 40 15.42 -4.96 1.94
CA PHE A 40 14.39 -5.40 1.01
C PHE A 40 14.77 -6.62 0.18
N LEU A 41 13.75 -7.38 -0.20
CA LEU A 41 13.79 -8.39 -1.26
C LEU A 41 13.00 -7.85 -2.45
N ALA A 42 13.52 -8.02 -3.66
CA ALA A 42 12.80 -7.72 -4.89
C ALA A 42 13.17 -8.77 -5.96
N CYS A 43 12.18 -9.34 -6.65
CA CYS A 43 12.43 -10.29 -7.72
C CYS A 43 12.60 -9.59 -9.07
N ASP A 44 13.83 -9.53 -9.58
CA ASP A 44 14.16 -8.87 -10.87
C ASP A 44 13.88 -9.74 -12.12
N HIS A 45 13.44 -10.99 -11.93
CA HIS A 45 13.13 -11.93 -13.02
C HIS A 45 11.96 -11.46 -13.89
N LYS A 46 11.99 -11.74 -15.19
CA LYS A 46 10.88 -11.50 -16.12
C LYS A 46 10.18 -12.82 -16.45
N HIS A 47 8.85 -12.89 -16.30
CA HIS A 47 8.11 -14.10 -16.64
C HIS A 47 8.10 -14.33 -18.16
N SER A 48 8.26 -15.59 -18.59
CA SER A 48 8.23 -15.96 -20.02
C SER A 48 6.86 -15.78 -20.68
N THR A 49 5.79 -15.67 -19.90
CA THR A 49 4.39 -15.62 -20.40
C THR A 49 3.92 -14.22 -20.78
N ASP A 50 4.37 -13.17 -20.08
CA ASP A 50 3.97 -11.78 -20.32
C ASP A 50 5.14 -10.80 -20.51
N GLY A 51 6.39 -11.28 -20.38
CA GLY A 51 7.60 -10.48 -20.47
C GLY A 51 7.81 -9.48 -19.33
N ARG A 52 6.90 -9.42 -18.35
CA ARG A 52 6.93 -8.43 -17.26
C ARG A 52 7.83 -8.90 -16.14
N LYS A 53 8.45 -7.94 -15.43
CA LYS A 53 9.15 -8.24 -14.17
C LYS A 53 8.16 -8.80 -13.15
N CYS A 54 8.62 -9.78 -12.39
CA CYS A 54 7.95 -10.26 -11.20
C CYS A 54 7.73 -9.09 -10.22
N ARG A 55 6.57 -9.07 -9.56
CA ARG A 55 6.19 -8.00 -8.60
C ARG A 55 6.37 -8.42 -7.14
N TYR A 56 7.09 -9.51 -6.88
CA TYR A 56 7.40 -9.92 -5.52
C TYR A 56 8.40 -8.96 -4.88
N TYR A 57 7.96 -8.31 -3.80
CA TYR A 57 8.71 -7.33 -3.02
C TYR A 57 8.39 -7.51 -1.54
N VAL A 58 9.40 -7.40 -0.68
CA VAL A 58 9.29 -7.40 0.79
C VAL A 58 10.25 -6.35 1.34
N LEU A 59 9.87 -5.67 2.41
CA LEU A 59 10.65 -4.65 3.11
C LEU A 59 10.56 -4.91 4.62
N GLU A 60 11.71 -5.16 5.26
CA GLU A 60 11.85 -5.48 6.69
C GLU A 60 12.89 -4.51 7.31
N ASP A 61 12.70 -4.11 8.57
CA ASP A 61 13.53 -3.06 9.21
C ASP A 61 14.93 -3.56 9.58
N THR A 62 15.01 -4.80 10.03
CA THR A 62 16.24 -5.57 10.18
C THR A 62 16.31 -6.62 9.09
N PRO A 63 17.52 -7.06 8.66
CA PRO A 63 17.60 -8.29 7.92
C PRO A 63 17.22 -9.41 8.90
N PRO A 64 16.38 -10.39 8.52
CA PRO A 64 16.16 -11.54 9.38
C PRO A 64 17.52 -12.19 9.62
N THR A 65 17.89 -12.30 10.90
CA THR A 65 19.06 -13.08 11.33
C THR A 65 18.97 -14.41 10.62
N SER A 66 20.01 -14.81 9.86
CA SER A 66 19.99 -16.09 9.15
C SER A 66 19.54 -17.16 10.15
N PRO A 67 18.50 -17.97 9.84
CA PRO A 67 18.03 -18.97 10.77
C PRO A 67 19.24 -19.81 11.16
N GLU A 68 19.45 -20.01 12.47
CA GLU A 68 20.46 -20.94 12.92
C GLU A 68 20.18 -22.27 12.24
N LEU A 69 21.17 -22.77 11.51
CA LEU A 69 21.11 -24.10 10.91
C LEU A 69 21.17 -25.09 12.07
N SER A 70 20.00 -25.36 12.66
CA SER A 70 19.80 -26.56 13.44
C SER A 70 20.11 -27.72 12.51
N ASP A 71 21.21 -28.43 12.76
CA ASP A 71 21.71 -29.56 11.97
C ASP A 71 20.82 -30.81 12.12
N GLY A 72 19.52 -30.64 11.85
CA GLY A 72 18.54 -31.71 11.72
C GLY A 72 18.70 -32.40 10.36
N PRO A 73 18.66 -33.74 10.29
CA PRO A 73 18.86 -34.46 9.04
C PRO A 73 17.77 -34.15 8.01
N PHE A 74 18.19 -33.83 6.78
CA PHE A 74 17.29 -33.55 5.67
C PHE A 74 16.41 -34.76 5.34
N SER A 75 15.12 -34.68 5.68
CA SER A 75 14.11 -35.57 5.13
C SER A 75 13.73 -35.09 3.72
N PRO A 76 13.82 -35.94 2.67
CA PRO A 76 13.41 -35.57 1.32
C PRO A 76 11.88 -35.41 1.23
N PRO A 77 11.37 -34.61 0.27
CA PRO A 77 9.93 -34.46 0.05
C PRO A 77 9.30 -35.77 -0.46
N PRO A 78 8.02 -36.03 -0.17
CA PRO A 78 7.37 -37.28 -0.54
C PRO A 78 7.13 -37.40 -2.05
N THR A 79 7.58 -38.50 -2.63
CA THR A 79 7.29 -38.88 -4.02
C THR A 79 5.81 -39.25 -4.15
N ILE A 80 5.04 -38.48 -4.94
CA ILE A 80 3.67 -38.84 -5.29
C ILE A 80 3.72 -39.94 -6.35
N TYR A 81 3.50 -41.18 -5.94
CA TYR A 81 3.20 -42.29 -6.85
C TYR A 81 1.74 -42.22 -7.29
N SER A 82 1.50 -41.99 -8.58
CA SER A 82 0.20 -42.21 -9.21
C SER A 82 0.07 -43.69 -9.58
N ASP A 83 -0.43 -44.51 -8.66
CA ASP A 83 -0.69 -45.92 -8.95
C ASP A 83 -1.96 -46.09 -9.82
N SER A 84 -1.98 -47.13 -10.64
CA SER A 84 -2.93 -47.29 -11.74
C SER A 84 -3.23 -48.77 -12.00
N THR A 85 -4.40 -49.25 -11.54
CA THR A 85 -4.85 -50.62 -11.86
C THR A 85 -6.38 -50.79 -11.82
N ASN A 86 -6.83 -51.75 -12.62
CA ASN A 86 -8.06 -52.54 -12.49
C ASN A 86 -9.43 -51.92 -12.85
N GLU A 87 -9.77 -52.02 -14.13
CA GLU A 87 -11.04 -52.64 -14.56
C GLU A 87 -11.08 -54.15 -14.14
N PRO A 88 -12.22 -54.90 -14.13
CA PRO A 88 -12.93 -55.22 -15.39
C PRO A 88 -14.47 -55.47 -15.34
N ALA A 89 -15.11 -55.23 -16.50
CA ALA A 89 -16.14 -56.05 -17.19
C ALA A 89 -17.37 -56.65 -16.48
N MET A 90 -18.57 -56.44 -17.07
CA MET A 90 -19.29 -57.51 -17.83
C MET A 90 -20.60 -57.05 -18.51
N SER A 91 -20.86 -57.55 -19.74
CA SER A 91 -22.18 -57.82 -20.39
C SER A 91 -23.21 -56.67 -20.57
N GLN A 92 -24.13 -56.61 -21.54
CA GLN A 92 -24.49 -57.27 -22.83
C GLN A 92 -25.55 -56.32 -23.52
N VAL A 93 -26.14 -56.47 -24.71
CA VAL A 93 -26.26 -57.51 -25.78
C VAL A 93 -26.51 -56.78 -27.14
N PRO A 94 -26.35 -57.38 -28.35
CA PRO A 94 -26.38 -56.65 -29.64
C PRO A 94 -27.59 -56.95 -30.56
N THR A 95 -27.87 -56.05 -31.53
CA THR A 95 -28.49 -56.37 -32.85
C THR A 95 -28.25 -55.26 -33.90
N HIS A 96 -28.14 -55.70 -35.17
CA HIS A 96 -28.20 -55.06 -36.52
C HIS A 96 -28.50 -53.54 -36.70
N THR A 97 -28.08 -52.84 -37.77
CA THR A 97 -28.16 -53.22 -39.20
C THR A 97 -27.15 -52.46 -40.11
N LEU A 98 -27.06 -52.85 -41.38
CA LEU A 98 -26.14 -52.38 -42.44
C LEU A 98 -26.49 -50.99 -43.06
N SER A 99 -25.56 -50.52 -43.90
CA SER A 99 -25.50 -49.28 -44.70
C SER A 99 -25.36 -47.96 -43.92
N GLY A 100 -24.51 -46.99 -44.30
CA GLY A 100 -23.45 -46.97 -45.31
C GLY A 100 -23.67 -45.94 -46.43
N TRP A 101 -22.96 -44.80 -46.38
CA TRP A 101 -22.78 -43.80 -47.45
C TRP A 101 -21.52 -42.95 -47.16
N SER A 102 -20.90 -42.39 -48.21
CA SER A 102 -19.68 -41.57 -48.10
C SER A 102 -20.00 -40.10 -47.84
N GLY A 103 -19.24 -39.44 -46.95
CA GLY A 103 -19.40 -38.01 -46.63
C GLY A 103 -18.06 -37.27 -46.48
N PRO A 104 -18.04 -35.93 -46.64
CA PRO A 104 -16.82 -35.10 -46.58
C PRO A 104 -16.25 -34.97 -45.15
N PRO A 105 -14.97 -34.56 -45.00
CA PRO A 105 -14.31 -34.51 -43.70
C PRO A 105 -14.94 -33.50 -42.73
N ALA A 106 -14.96 -33.87 -41.45
CA ALA A 106 -15.51 -33.05 -40.38
C ALA A 106 -14.67 -31.79 -40.10
N PRO A 107 -15.29 -30.66 -39.71
CA PRO A 107 -14.57 -29.49 -39.22
C PRO A 107 -13.86 -29.78 -37.89
N ALA A 108 -12.81 -29.00 -37.61
CA ALA A 108 -11.99 -29.14 -36.40
C ALA A 108 -12.82 -29.00 -35.11
N PRO A 109 -12.45 -29.70 -34.01
CA PRO A 109 -13.20 -29.65 -32.76
C PRO A 109 -13.17 -28.25 -32.15
N SER A 110 -14.33 -27.60 -32.09
CA SER A 110 -14.54 -26.32 -31.42
C SER A 110 -14.00 -26.35 -29.98
N SER A 111 -13.47 -25.21 -29.53
CA SER A 111 -13.00 -25.02 -28.16
C SER A 111 -14.08 -25.46 -27.16
N ARG A 112 -13.67 -26.25 -26.15
CA ARG A 112 -14.59 -26.65 -25.06
C ARG A 112 -15.13 -25.40 -24.38
N SER A 113 -16.41 -25.12 -24.61
CA SER A 113 -17.17 -24.18 -23.80
C SER A 113 -17.20 -24.72 -22.37
N MET A 114 -16.37 -24.15 -21.49
CA MET A 114 -16.52 -24.38 -20.05
C MET A 114 -17.80 -23.69 -19.63
N GLU A 115 -18.85 -24.46 -19.36
CA GLU A 115 -20.10 -23.93 -18.83
C GLU A 115 -19.80 -23.10 -17.56
N PRO A 116 -20.42 -21.91 -17.41
CA PRO A 116 -20.15 -21.04 -16.29
C PRO A 116 -20.68 -21.69 -15.02
N SER A 117 -19.78 -22.29 -14.23
CA SER A 117 -20.14 -23.03 -13.02
C SER A 117 -20.95 -22.16 -12.06
N VAL A 118 -22.09 -22.68 -11.63
CA VAL A 118 -23.06 -21.98 -10.78
C VAL A 118 -22.75 -22.27 -9.31
N CYS A 119 -23.05 -21.32 -8.42
CA CYS A 119 -22.88 -21.48 -6.97
C CYS A 119 -23.65 -22.72 -6.46
N SER A 120 -22.97 -23.60 -5.70
CA SER A 120 -23.55 -24.85 -5.17
C SER A 120 -24.55 -24.67 -4.01
N VAL A 121 -25.35 -23.61 -4.04
CA VAL A 121 -26.43 -23.34 -3.08
C VAL A 121 -27.76 -23.35 -3.83
N PRO A 122 -28.73 -24.19 -3.44
CA PRO A 122 -30.07 -24.18 -4.04
C PRO A 122 -30.66 -22.76 -4.07
N SER A 123 -31.32 -22.40 -5.17
CA SER A 123 -31.80 -21.04 -5.53
C SER A 123 -30.73 -19.97 -5.86
N CYS A 124 -29.42 -20.23 -5.70
CA CYS A 124 -28.39 -19.24 -5.99
C CYS A 124 -27.87 -19.30 -7.44
N THR A 125 -28.53 -18.58 -8.36
CA THR A 125 -28.13 -18.47 -9.78
C THR A 125 -26.84 -17.68 -10.05
N ARG A 126 -26.09 -17.30 -9.01
CA ARG A 126 -24.84 -16.51 -9.16
C ARG A 126 -23.68 -17.40 -9.59
N GLN A 127 -22.83 -16.90 -10.48
CA GLN A 127 -21.60 -17.57 -10.89
C GLN A 127 -20.70 -17.92 -9.70
N LEU A 128 -20.04 -19.06 -9.81
CA LEU A 128 -19.02 -19.53 -8.89
C LEU A 128 -17.75 -18.68 -9.03
N ASN A 129 -17.19 -18.24 -7.91
CA ASN A 129 -15.79 -17.86 -7.86
C ASN A 129 -14.94 -19.13 -7.86
N GLN A 130 -14.25 -19.42 -8.96
CA GLN A 130 -13.44 -20.64 -9.12
C GLN A 130 -12.29 -20.78 -8.10
N GLN A 131 -11.88 -19.69 -7.45
CA GLN A 131 -10.86 -19.72 -6.37
C GLN A 131 -11.46 -20.04 -4.99
N CYS A 132 -12.78 -20.17 -4.88
CA CYS A 132 -13.48 -20.47 -3.64
C CYS A 132 -13.47 -21.97 -3.34
N SER A 133 -12.68 -22.38 -2.33
CA SER A 133 -12.61 -23.75 -1.80
C SER A 133 -13.97 -24.37 -1.44
N ASN A 134 -14.98 -23.55 -1.19
CA ASN A 134 -16.30 -23.99 -0.73
C ASN A 134 -17.31 -24.15 -1.88
N SER A 135 -16.88 -24.00 -3.14
CA SER A 135 -17.72 -24.03 -4.35
C SER A 135 -18.93 -23.07 -4.31
N ARG A 136 -18.74 -21.86 -3.76
CA ARG A 136 -19.80 -20.83 -3.62
C ARG A 136 -19.41 -19.45 -4.12
N CYS A 137 -20.39 -18.70 -4.61
CA CYS A 137 -20.23 -17.26 -4.88
C CYS A 137 -19.93 -16.48 -3.58
N LYS A 138 -19.40 -15.25 -3.69
CA LYS A 138 -18.98 -14.43 -2.53
C LYS A 138 -20.04 -14.34 -1.43
N LYS A 139 -21.30 -14.03 -1.77
CA LYS A 139 -22.38 -13.84 -0.79
C LYS A 139 -22.61 -15.13 0.02
N CYS A 140 -22.94 -16.23 -0.67
CA CYS A 140 -23.24 -17.51 -0.03
C CYS A 140 -22.01 -18.25 0.53
N CYS A 141 -20.80 -17.76 0.26
CA CYS A 141 -19.60 -18.18 0.98
C CYS A 141 -19.51 -17.48 2.34
N ILE A 142 -19.65 -16.13 2.38
CA ILE A 142 -19.62 -15.35 3.63
C ILE A 142 -20.75 -15.77 4.59
N GLU A 143 -21.95 -16.02 4.07
CA GLU A 143 -23.11 -16.52 4.84
C GLU A 143 -22.87 -17.89 5.51
N MET A 144 -21.87 -18.65 5.05
CA MET A 144 -21.44 -19.94 5.62
C MET A 144 -20.21 -19.80 6.55
N GLY A 145 -19.86 -18.59 6.98
CA GLY A 145 -18.62 -18.32 7.73
C GLY A 145 -17.38 -18.07 6.85
N GLY A 146 -17.56 -17.98 5.53
CA GLY A 146 -16.51 -17.56 4.59
C GLY A 146 -15.53 -18.66 4.16
N CYS A 147 -14.43 -18.25 3.54
CA CYS A 147 -13.28 -19.11 3.27
C CYS A 147 -11.95 -18.34 3.38
N THR A 148 -10.87 -19.05 3.67
CA THR A 148 -9.52 -18.47 3.83
C THR A 148 -8.82 -18.20 2.50
N ALA A 149 -9.13 -19.01 1.47
CA ALA A 149 -8.51 -19.02 0.14
C ALA A 149 -8.75 -17.72 -0.66
N VAL A 150 -9.95 -17.13 -0.56
CA VAL A 150 -10.27 -15.87 -1.23
C VAL A 150 -10.40 -14.78 -0.17
N TYR A 151 -9.51 -13.80 -0.19
CA TYR A 151 -9.49 -12.69 0.79
C TYR A 151 -10.86 -11.99 0.92
N SER A 152 -11.54 -11.74 -0.21
CA SER A 152 -12.86 -11.09 -0.25
C SER A 152 -14.03 -11.97 0.18
N HIS A 153 -13.79 -13.23 0.54
CA HIS A 153 -14.77 -14.18 1.11
C HIS A 153 -14.55 -14.41 2.62
N ARG A 154 -13.53 -13.82 3.25
CA ARG A 154 -13.29 -13.96 4.69
C ARG A 154 -14.42 -13.30 5.49
N PRO A 155 -14.89 -13.89 6.60
CA PRO A 155 -15.91 -13.29 7.43
C PRO A 155 -15.31 -12.08 8.19
N ALA A 156 -16.12 -11.06 8.45
CA ALA A 156 -15.66 -9.87 9.18
C ALA A 156 -15.19 -10.20 10.61
N SER A 157 -15.72 -11.27 11.22
CA SER A 157 -15.30 -11.79 12.53
C SER A 157 -13.90 -12.43 12.56
N LEU A 158 -13.25 -12.64 11.41
CA LEU A 158 -11.84 -13.05 11.30
C LEU A 158 -10.94 -11.94 10.72
N ALA A 159 -11.45 -10.71 10.58
CA ALA A 159 -10.58 -9.54 10.57
C ALA A 159 -10.00 -9.38 11.99
N ALA A 160 -8.68 -9.24 12.10
CA ALA A 160 -7.97 -9.34 13.37
C ALA A 160 -8.50 -8.33 14.41
N PRO A 161 -8.56 -8.69 15.71
CA PRO A 161 -8.99 -7.76 16.75
C PRO A 161 -8.05 -6.55 16.79
N THR A 162 -8.61 -5.37 16.53
CA THR A 162 -7.93 -4.09 16.77
C THR A 162 -7.58 -4.03 18.25
N SER A 163 -6.29 -3.88 18.58
CA SER A 163 -5.77 -4.07 19.94
C SER A 163 -6.47 -3.19 20.98
N THR A 164 -7.41 -3.78 21.73
CA THR A 164 -8.05 -3.16 22.89
C THR A 164 -7.16 -3.34 24.12
N GLN A 165 -7.00 -2.27 24.88
CA GLN A 165 -6.07 -2.20 26.00
C GLN A 165 -6.49 -3.16 27.12
N THR A 166 -5.64 -4.13 27.45
CA THR A 166 -5.71 -4.86 28.72
C THR A 166 -4.96 -4.06 29.81
N PRO A 167 -5.54 -3.90 31.02
CA PRO A 167 -4.83 -3.25 32.12
C PRO A 167 -3.68 -4.13 32.62
N TYR A 168 -2.57 -3.49 32.99
CA TYR A 168 -1.36 -4.15 33.49
C TYR A 168 -1.64 -4.95 34.78
N PRO A 169 -1.29 -6.25 34.86
CA PRO A 169 -1.13 -6.93 36.14
C PRO A 169 0.11 -6.38 36.86
N SER A 170 0.04 -6.26 38.19
CA SER A 170 1.10 -5.64 38.99
C SER A 170 2.39 -6.48 38.98
N THR A 171 3.54 -5.83 38.76
CA THR A 171 4.86 -6.47 38.70
C THR A 171 5.30 -6.94 40.07
N GLN A 172 5.16 -8.24 40.36
CA GLN A 172 5.74 -8.84 41.55
C GLN A 172 7.26 -9.05 41.35
N LEU A 173 8.07 -8.50 42.26
CA LEU A 173 9.52 -8.69 42.27
C LEU A 173 9.87 -10.11 42.73
N SER A 174 10.69 -10.81 41.95
CA SER A 174 11.31 -12.10 42.32
C SER A 174 12.84 -12.03 42.16
N PRO A 175 13.62 -12.84 42.90
CA PRO A 175 15.05 -12.58 43.10
C PRO A 175 15.95 -12.96 41.92
N TYR A 176 17.11 -12.32 41.84
CA TYR A 176 18.21 -12.70 40.94
C TYR A 176 18.73 -14.11 41.24
N PRO A 177 18.95 -14.96 40.23
CA PRO A 177 19.87 -16.09 40.34
C PRO A 177 21.33 -15.59 40.23
N SER A 178 22.19 -15.97 41.18
CA SER A 178 23.61 -15.64 41.14
C SER A 178 24.38 -16.54 40.16
N THR A 179 24.64 -16.05 38.95
CA THR A 179 25.56 -16.72 38.01
C THR A 179 27.01 -16.57 38.50
N GLN A 180 27.72 -17.68 38.67
CA GLN A 180 29.10 -17.66 39.19
C GLN A 180 30.10 -17.11 38.16
N LEU A 181 31.16 -16.47 38.65
CA LEU A 181 32.30 -16.05 37.83
C LEU A 181 33.08 -17.28 37.36
N SER A 182 33.28 -17.41 36.04
CA SER A 182 34.31 -18.28 35.48
C SER A 182 35.60 -17.50 35.28
N SER A 183 36.71 -18.03 35.79
CA SER A 183 38.02 -17.37 35.75
C SER A 183 38.65 -17.43 34.36
N TYR A 184 39.04 -16.29 33.81
CA TYR A 184 39.90 -16.22 32.62
C TYR A 184 41.38 -16.01 33.03
N PRO A 185 42.34 -16.70 32.39
CA PRO A 185 43.76 -16.45 32.63
C PRO A 185 44.20 -15.14 31.97
N SER A 186 45.11 -14.41 32.64
CA SER A 186 45.75 -13.22 32.07
C SER A 186 46.78 -13.59 31.01
N THR A 187 46.85 -12.80 29.93
CA THR A 187 47.96 -12.81 28.97
C THR A 187 48.67 -11.46 29.01
N GLU A 188 49.99 -11.46 29.16
CA GLU A 188 50.78 -10.24 29.32
C GLU A 188 50.97 -9.47 27.99
N PRO A 189 50.97 -8.13 28.02
CA PRO A 189 51.41 -7.31 26.89
C PRO A 189 52.90 -6.97 27.01
N SER A 190 53.71 -7.40 26.02
CA SER A 190 55.10 -6.95 25.87
C SER A 190 55.34 -6.37 24.49
N THR A 191 55.32 -5.04 24.36
CA THR A 191 56.14 -4.34 23.37
C THR A 191 56.44 -2.91 23.81
N SER A 192 57.71 -2.57 23.90
CA SER A 192 58.20 -1.20 24.10
C SER A 192 58.59 -0.61 22.75
N GLN A 193 58.16 0.62 22.45
CA GLN A 193 59.01 1.61 21.77
C GLN A 193 58.41 3.01 21.88
N ALA A 194 59.27 4.02 21.87
CA ALA A 194 58.89 5.43 21.95
C ALA A 194 59.31 6.14 20.66
N ASN A 195 58.61 7.23 20.30
CA ASN A 195 59.34 8.42 19.89
C ASN A 195 58.59 9.75 20.11
N SER A 196 59.42 10.78 20.29
CA SER A 196 59.21 12.24 20.29
C SER A 196 57.88 12.87 19.85
N SER A 197 57.49 13.91 20.61
CA SER A 197 56.48 14.94 20.31
C SER A 197 56.76 15.77 19.04
N PRO A 198 55.84 16.68 18.64
CA PRO A 198 56.01 18.07 19.09
C PRO A 198 54.78 18.70 19.77
N THR A 199 55.02 19.79 20.48
CA THR A 199 54.07 20.56 21.31
C THR A 199 53.20 21.51 20.50
N MET A 200 51.96 21.74 20.95
CA MET A 200 51.33 23.08 20.97
C MET A 200 50.35 23.17 22.15
N ASP A 201 50.32 24.31 22.82
CA ASP A 201 49.58 24.50 24.07
C ASP A 201 48.08 24.74 23.87
N SER A 202 47.28 24.16 24.76
CA SER A 202 45.94 24.65 25.12
C SER A 202 45.53 24.09 26.48
N ASN A 203 45.02 24.96 27.36
CA ASN A 203 44.65 24.62 28.73
C ASN A 203 43.46 23.64 28.77
N VAL A 204 43.73 22.34 28.75
CA VAL A 204 42.77 21.32 29.18
C VAL A 204 42.76 21.30 30.72
N PRO A 205 41.65 21.65 31.40
CA PRO A 205 41.60 21.60 32.84
C PRO A 205 41.84 20.16 33.32
N SER A 206 42.80 19.99 34.25
CA SER A 206 43.23 18.68 34.76
C SER A 206 42.17 18.03 35.65
N THR A 207 41.10 17.57 35.00
CA THR A 207 40.06 16.75 35.59
C THR A 207 40.68 15.40 35.92
N LYS A 208 40.89 15.15 37.23
CA LYS A 208 41.40 13.86 37.74
C LYS A 208 40.56 12.74 37.14
N ARG A 209 41.14 11.93 36.25
CA ARG A 209 40.44 10.82 35.58
C ARG A 209 39.99 9.80 36.62
N THR A 210 38.74 9.88 37.06
CA THR A 210 38.09 8.82 37.83
C THR A 210 38.07 7.55 36.98
N PRO A 211 38.50 6.40 37.51
CA PRO A 211 38.50 5.15 36.75
C PRO A 211 37.04 4.74 36.48
N ARG A 212 36.62 4.79 35.20
CA ARG A 212 35.33 4.25 34.79
C ARG A 212 35.44 2.73 34.67
N PHE A 213 34.60 2.01 35.41
CA PHE A 213 34.48 0.57 35.29
C PHE A 213 33.76 0.20 33.99
N TYR A 214 34.07 -0.97 33.41
CA TYR A 214 33.49 -1.43 32.14
C TYR A 214 31.95 -1.50 32.18
N THR A 215 31.39 -1.88 33.33
CA THR A 215 29.94 -1.87 33.61
C THR A 215 29.32 -0.49 33.48
N GLN A 216 30.03 0.58 33.85
CA GLN A 216 29.54 1.94 33.74
C GLN A 216 29.55 2.43 32.28
N LEU A 217 30.59 2.11 31.51
CA LEU A 217 30.63 2.39 30.06
C LEU A 217 29.50 1.65 29.30
N ALA A 218 29.17 0.42 29.70
CA ALA A 218 28.04 -0.33 29.14
C ALA A 218 26.68 0.29 29.50
N ALA A 219 26.53 0.83 30.73
CA ALA A 219 25.32 1.54 31.16
C ALA A 219 25.17 2.89 30.42
N ASP A 220 26.23 3.68 30.34
CA ASP A 220 26.28 4.95 29.60
C ASP A 220 25.83 4.75 28.14
N ALA A 221 26.41 3.75 27.45
CA ALA A 221 26.08 3.43 26.06
C ALA A 221 24.68 2.81 25.86
N ALA A 222 24.10 2.17 26.89
CA ALA A 222 22.72 1.69 26.85
C ALA A 222 21.71 2.84 26.98
N GLU A 223 22.02 3.84 27.81
CA GLU A 223 21.17 5.02 27.98
C GLU A 223 21.27 5.98 26.79
N GLU A 224 22.47 6.17 26.20
CA GLU A 224 22.63 6.91 24.94
C GLU A 224 21.75 6.31 23.81
N ARG A 225 21.70 4.98 23.70
CA ARG A 225 20.82 4.28 22.73
C ARG A 225 19.34 4.55 22.99
N ARG A 226 18.90 4.60 24.25
CA ARG A 226 17.52 4.94 24.63
C ARG A 226 17.18 6.38 24.23
N GLN A 227 18.06 7.33 24.52
CA GLN A 227 17.86 8.74 24.15
C GLN A 227 17.83 8.93 22.64
N LEU A 228 18.70 8.24 21.89
CA LEU A 228 18.69 8.25 20.43
C LEU A 228 17.37 7.71 19.85
N GLU A 229 16.87 6.61 20.38
CA GLU A 229 15.62 5.99 19.89
C GLU A 229 14.39 6.81 20.29
N LEU A 230 14.36 7.39 21.50
CA LEU A 230 13.31 8.33 21.91
C LEU A 230 13.29 9.59 21.02
N LYS A 231 14.46 10.13 20.67
CA LYS A 231 14.57 11.24 19.70
C LYS A 231 14.05 10.86 18.32
N ARG A 232 14.32 9.64 17.83
CA ARG A 232 13.76 9.12 16.56
C ARG A 232 12.24 8.98 16.62
N GLN A 233 11.68 8.54 17.74
CA GLN A 233 10.25 8.42 17.93
C GLN A 233 9.55 9.79 17.93
N THR A 234 10.15 10.81 18.58
CA THR A 234 9.66 12.20 18.51
C THR A 234 9.66 12.72 17.08
N VAL A 235 10.77 12.60 16.34
CA VAL A 235 10.87 13.06 14.94
C VAL A 235 9.86 12.36 14.03
N ARG A 236 9.63 11.04 14.21
CA ARG A 236 8.56 10.32 13.49
C ARG A 236 7.17 10.88 13.80
N LYS A 237 6.86 11.11 15.08
CA LYS A 237 5.57 11.67 15.51
C LYS A 237 5.34 13.08 14.95
N GLU A 238 6.36 13.93 14.98
CA GLU A 238 6.31 15.28 14.40
C GLU A 238 6.12 15.23 12.88
N PHE A 239 6.82 14.33 12.18
CA PHE A 239 6.67 14.15 10.74
C PHE A 239 5.28 13.63 10.36
N ASP A 240 4.75 12.63 11.07
CA ASP A 240 3.40 12.11 10.82
C ASP A 240 2.31 13.14 11.18
N GLN A 241 2.53 13.98 12.21
CA GLN A 241 1.65 15.10 12.54
C GLN A 241 1.67 16.19 11.44
N ALA A 242 2.85 16.60 10.98
CA ALA A 242 3.00 17.56 9.89
C ALA A 242 2.38 17.04 8.59
N ARG A 243 2.59 15.74 8.28
CA ARG A 243 1.99 15.04 7.14
C ARG A 243 0.48 14.82 7.29
N GLY A 244 -0.04 14.83 8.52
CA GLY A 244 -1.47 14.93 8.78
C GLY A 244 -2.02 16.30 8.41
N ALA A 245 -1.33 17.36 8.83
CA ALA A 245 -1.72 18.75 8.57
C ALA A 245 -1.65 19.10 7.07
N THR A 246 -0.57 18.74 6.35
CA THR A 246 -0.47 19.06 4.92
C THR A 246 -1.56 18.37 4.10
N LYS A 247 -1.92 17.12 4.43
CA LYS A 247 -3.08 16.44 3.81
C LYS A 247 -4.42 17.14 4.04
N GLN A 248 -4.58 17.89 5.13
CA GLN A 248 -5.78 18.69 5.36
C GLN A 248 -5.80 19.92 4.44
N TYR A 249 -4.67 20.58 4.22
CA TYR A 249 -4.56 21.66 3.22
C TYR A 249 -4.68 21.17 1.77
N GLU A 250 -4.21 19.95 1.45
CA GLU A 250 -4.44 19.29 0.15
C GLU A 250 -5.91 18.83 -0.07
N SER A 251 -6.82 19.09 0.88
CA SER A 251 -8.21 18.60 0.86
C SER A 251 -9.28 19.70 0.73
N THR A 252 -8.92 20.85 0.16
CA THR A 252 -9.89 21.90 -0.22
C THR A 252 -10.75 21.46 -1.40
N VAL A 253 -12.07 21.65 -1.28
CA VAL A 253 -13.05 21.42 -2.33
C VAL A 253 -13.93 22.66 -2.46
N VAL A 254 -14.13 23.13 -3.69
CA VAL A 254 -15.11 24.19 -3.98
C VAL A 254 -16.47 23.55 -4.19
N LEU A 255 -17.49 24.06 -3.50
CA LEU A 255 -18.89 23.70 -3.71
C LEU A 255 -19.59 24.86 -4.42
N VAL A 256 -20.40 24.56 -5.42
CA VAL A 256 -21.19 25.56 -6.16
C VAL A 256 -22.62 25.06 -6.21
N ALA A 257 -23.55 25.77 -5.58
CA ALA A 257 -24.92 25.29 -5.34
C ALA A 257 -25.99 26.21 -5.93
N TRP A 258 -26.89 25.66 -6.75
CA TRP A 258 -28.11 26.34 -7.17
C TRP A 258 -29.26 26.00 -6.20
N LEU A 259 -29.90 27.03 -5.63
CA LEU A 259 -30.91 26.91 -4.57
C LEU A 259 -32.35 27.16 -5.05
N ASP A 260 -32.51 27.89 -6.13
CA ASP A 260 -33.76 28.16 -6.82
C ASP A 260 -33.55 28.18 -8.36
N ASP A 261 -34.64 28.35 -9.11
CA ASP A 261 -34.60 28.54 -10.58
C ASP A 261 -34.33 30.03 -10.94
N SER A 262 -33.61 30.80 -10.10
CA SER A 262 -33.28 32.20 -10.41
C SER A 262 -32.12 32.33 -11.41
N GLU A 263 -32.01 33.50 -12.04
CA GLU A 263 -30.88 33.85 -12.91
C GLU A 263 -29.62 34.27 -12.11
N MET A 264 -29.62 34.11 -10.79
CA MET A 264 -28.48 34.47 -9.94
C MET A 264 -27.35 33.44 -10.06
N GLU A 265 -26.12 33.92 -10.25
CA GLU A 265 -24.96 33.02 -10.26
C GLU A 265 -24.73 32.40 -8.86
N PRO A 266 -24.51 31.08 -8.78
CA PRO A 266 -24.31 30.39 -7.51
C PRO A 266 -22.99 30.81 -6.86
N THR A 267 -23.03 31.26 -5.61
CA THR A 267 -21.83 31.67 -4.87
C THR A 267 -20.97 30.45 -4.52
N PRO A 268 -19.67 30.41 -4.89
CA PRO A 268 -18.78 29.32 -4.51
C PRO A 268 -18.48 29.31 -3.01
N VAL A 269 -18.48 28.12 -2.40
CA VAL A 269 -18.18 27.90 -0.98
C VAL A 269 -17.01 26.92 -0.86
N GLU A 270 -15.91 27.34 -0.25
CA GLU A 270 -14.78 26.45 0.04
C GLU A 270 -15.04 25.58 1.28
N VAL A 271 -14.78 24.28 1.15
CA VAL A 271 -14.80 23.32 2.26
C VAL A 271 -13.44 22.62 2.34
N GLN A 272 -12.71 22.89 3.42
CA GLN A 272 -11.40 22.32 3.71
C GLN A 272 -11.52 21.13 4.67
N GLY A 273 -10.56 20.20 4.64
CA GLY A 273 -10.45 19.09 5.59
C GLY A 273 -11.32 17.85 5.29
N ALA A 274 -12.21 17.90 4.29
CA ALA A 274 -13.26 16.90 4.09
C ALA A 274 -12.93 15.80 3.06
N VAL A 275 -11.77 15.85 2.37
CA VAL A 275 -11.36 14.80 1.42
C VAL A 275 -10.54 13.72 2.11
N VAL A 276 -11.20 12.68 2.60
CA VAL A 276 -10.55 11.49 3.17
C VAL A 276 -10.25 10.48 2.05
N ASN A 277 -8.99 10.08 1.89
CA ASN A 277 -8.54 9.08 0.90
C ASN A 277 -8.98 9.36 -0.56
N GLY A 278 -9.11 10.63 -0.93
CA GLY A 278 -9.58 11.02 -2.28
C GLY A 278 -11.09 10.82 -2.50
N THR A 279 -11.87 10.70 -1.42
CA THR A 279 -13.33 10.74 -1.38
C THR A 279 -13.80 11.86 -0.45
N PHE A 280 -14.88 12.53 -0.81
CA PHE A 280 -15.51 13.61 -0.05
C PHE A 280 -16.92 13.19 0.31
N THR A 281 -17.35 13.46 1.56
CA THR A 281 -18.70 13.15 2.02
C THR A 281 -19.54 14.42 2.02
N ILE A 282 -20.63 14.42 1.25
CA ILE A 282 -21.68 15.43 1.34
C ILE A 282 -22.61 14.97 2.46
N ASP A 283 -22.45 15.54 3.64
CA ASP A 283 -23.35 15.36 4.78
C ASP A 283 -24.26 16.57 4.99
N ASP A 284 -25.14 16.48 6.00
CA ASP A 284 -26.07 17.52 6.40
C ASP A 284 -25.38 18.87 6.69
N SER A 285 -24.20 18.86 7.33
CA SER A 285 -23.44 20.07 7.62
C SER A 285 -22.85 20.72 6.35
N VAL A 286 -22.52 19.91 5.34
CA VAL A 286 -22.07 20.38 4.03
C VAL A 286 -23.23 20.98 3.24
N LEU A 287 -24.42 20.37 3.28
CA LEU A 287 -25.63 20.89 2.62
C LEU A 287 -26.10 22.21 3.25
N CYS A 288 -26.15 22.27 4.59
CA CYS A 288 -26.47 23.50 5.33
C CYS A 288 -25.52 24.66 4.97
N ARG A 289 -24.22 24.40 4.83
CA ARG A 289 -23.21 25.42 4.45
C ARG A 289 -23.42 26.02 3.07
N VAL A 290 -24.04 25.29 2.14
CA VAL A 290 -24.34 25.78 0.79
C VAL A 290 -25.79 26.26 0.63
N GLY A 291 -26.59 26.28 1.72
CA GLY A 291 -27.99 26.72 1.70
C GLY A 291 -28.99 25.65 1.25
N ILE A 292 -28.60 24.38 1.20
CA ILE A 292 -29.51 23.25 0.93
C ILE A 292 -30.03 22.71 2.27
N GLU A 293 -31.32 22.95 2.55
CA GLU A 293 -32.02 22.47 3.75
C GLU A 293 -32.51 21.01 3.61
N ASP A 294 -32.59 20.50 2.38
CA ASP A 294 -33.11 19.16 2.07
C ASP A 294 -31.99 18.11 2.11
N LEU A 295 -32.23 16.97 2.78
CA LEU A 295 -31.29 15.83 2.76
C LEU A 295 -31.16 15.16 1.38
N ASP A 296 -32.13 15.37 0.48
CA ASP A 296 -32.12 14.89 -0.91
C ASP A 296 -31.71 16.03 -1.84
N PHE A 297 -30.71 15.79 -2.69
CA PHE A 297 -30.12 16.80 -3.58
C PHE A 297 -29.68 16.15 -4.91
N GLU A 298 -29.26 16.95 -5.88
CA GLU A 298 -28.55 16.44 -7.06
C GLU A 298 -27.14 17.02 -7.17
N TYR A 299 -26.21 16.24 -7.70
CA TYR A 299 -24.83 16.68 -7.95
C TYR A 299 -24.41 16.38 -9.40
N TYR A 300 -23.64 17.29 -10.01
CA TYR A 300 -23.19 17.12 -11.38
C TYR A 300 -22.06 16.11 -11.47
N ARG A 301 -22.25 15.06 -12.27
CA ARG A 301 -21.20 14.09 -12.58
C ARG A 301 -20.64 14.38 -13.96
N HIS A 302 -19.57 15.17 -13.99
CA HIS A 302 -18.90 15.65 -15.22
C HIS A 302 -18.62 14.54 -16.25
N GLY A 303 -18.08 13.39 -15.84
CA GLY A 303 -17.88 12.23 -16.72
C GLY A 303 -19.16 11.54 -17.28
N LEU A 304 -20.36 12.02 -16.93
CA LEU A 304 -21.66 11.65 -17.52
C LEU A 304 -22.43 12.87 -18.07
N SER A 305 -21.83 14.07 -18.02
CA SER A 305 -22.41 15.36 -18.42
C SER A 305 -23.82 15.65 -17.87
N ARG A 306 -24.15 15.17 -16.66
CA ARG A 306 -25.50 15.33 -16.07
C ARG A 306 -25.50 15.39 -14.55
N PHE A 307 -26.56 15.95 -13.99
CA PHE A 307 -26.92 15.79 -12.58
C PHE A 307 -27.33 14.36 -12.25
N VAL A 308 -27.06 13.95 -11.02
CA VAL A 308 -27.41 12.64 -10.44
C VAL A 308 -27.93 12.88 -9.03
N GLY A 309 -29.09 12.30 -8.69
CA GLY A 309 -29.62 12.36 -7.33
C GLY A 309 -28.68 11.71 -6.29
N GLY A 310 -28.58 12.34 -5.12
CA GLY A 310 -27.89 11.87 -3.94
C GLY A 310 -28.69 12.18 -2.68
N LYS A 311 -28.37 11.48 -1.58
CA LYS A 311 -29.00 11.70 -0.27
C LYS A 311 -27.92 11.73 0.80
N ALA A 312 -27.93 12.74 1.67
CA ALA A 312 -26.95 12.84 2.74
C ALA A 312 -27.10 11.69 3.76
N PRO A 313 -25.99 11.08 4.23
CA PRO A 313 -24.61 11.30 3.81
C PRO A 313 -24.27 10.58 2.50
N HIS A 314 -23.75 11.30 1.50
CA HIS A 314 -23.38 10.76 0.18
C HIS A 314 -21.88 10.89 -0.08
N VAL A 315 -21.25 9.86 -0.67
CA VAL A 315 -19.79 9.83 -0.88
C VAL A 315 -19.43 10.02 -2.36
N VAL A 316 -18.72 11.11 -2.66
CA VAL A 316 -18.23 11.47 -4.01
C VAL A 316 -16.73 11.19 -4.11
N LYS A 317 -16.30 10.51 -5.19
CA LYS A 317 -14.88 10.23 -5.43
C LYS A 317 -14.20 11.34 -6.25
N ILE A 318 -13.57 12.27 -5.54
CA ILE A 318 -12.81 13.39 -6.12
C ILE A 318 -11.53 12.95 -6.83
N SER A 319 -10.88 11.87 -6.36
CA SER A 319 -9.64 11.32 -6.94
C SER A 319 -9.82 10.59 -8.29
N THR A 320 -10.59 11.16 -9.22
CA THR A 320 -10.76 10.62 -10.58
C THR A 320 -10.33 11.65 -11.63
N PRO A 321 -9.73 11.23 -12.76
CA PRO A 321 -9.36 12.13 -13.86
C PRO A 321 -10.58 12.67 -14.64
N GLN A 322 -11.80 12.34 -14.20
CA GLN A 322 -13.07 12.87 -14.71
C GLN A 322 -13.70 13.90 -13.77
N GLN A 323 -13.08 14.18 -12.61
CA GLN A 323 -13.53 15.19 -11.68
C GLN A 323 -13.50 16.58 -12.34
N PHE A 324 -14.52 17.39 -12.07
CA PHE A 324 -14.53 18.79 -12.50
C PHE A 324 -13.61 19.61 -11.59
N MET A 325 -12.82 20.50 -12.20
CA MET A 325 -11.78 21.30 -11.55
C MET A 325 -11.99 22.77 -11.95
N LEU A 326 -12.25 23.65 -10.99
CA LEU A 326 -12.32 25.10 -11.22
C LEU A 326 -11.00 25.73 -10.78
N ASP A 327 -10.32 26.40 -11.70
CA ASP A 327 -9.06 27.13 -11.46
C ASP A 327 -7.96 26.30 -10.74
N GLY A 328 -7.99 24.98 -10.94
CA GLY A 328 -7.05 24.00 -10.37
C GLY A 328 -7.52 23.30 -9.09
N VAL A 329 -8.62 23.72 -8.49
CA VAL A 329 -9.19 23.12 -7.26
C VAL A 329 -10.33 22.15 -7.62
N PRO A 330 -10.46 20.98 -6.97
CA PRO A 330 -11.59 20.09 -7.23
C PRO A 330 -12.91 20.72 -6.85
N THR A 331 -13.90 20.65 -7.74
CA THR A 331 -15.17 21.36 -7.60
C THR A 331 -16.36 20.41 -7.73
N ILE A 332 -17.30 20.48 -6.79
CA ILE A 332 -18.57 19.76 -6.84
C ILE A 332 -19.70 20.77 -7.09
N LEU A 333 -20.42 20.56 -8.18
CA LEU A 333 -21.62 21.32 -8.52
C LEU A 333 -22.84 20.60 -7.92
N LEU A 334 -23.66 21.32 -7.15
CA LEU A 334 -24.82 20.82 -6.41
C LEU A 334 -26.09 21.59 -6.81
N ARG A 335 -27.27 20.98 -6.70
CA ARG A 335 -28.55 21.71 -6.76
C ARG A 335 -29.61 21.06 -5.89
N ARG A 336 -30.58 21.85 -5.43
CA ARG A 336 -31.81 21.30 -4.82
C ARG A 336 -32.63 20.57 -5.89
N VAL A 337 -33.37 19.53 -5.49
CA VAL A 337 -34.19 18.71 -6.40
C VAL A 337 -35.32 19.51 -7.07
N SER A 338 -35.70 20.65 -6.48
CA SER A 338 -36.64 21.62 -7.05
C SER A 338 -36.10 22.36 -8.28
N VAL A 339 -34.78 22.54 -8.39
CA VAL A 339 -34.13 23.36 -9.43
C VAL A 339 -34.05 22.59 -10.75
N LYS A 340 -34.71 23.11 -11.76
CA LYS A 340 -34.74 22.57 -13.12
C LYS A 340 -33.61 23.16 -13.95
N THR A 341 -33.39 24.47 -13.84
CA THR A 341 -32.46 25.25 -14.68
C THR A 341 -31.31 25.82 -13.87
N CYS A 342 -30.09 25.43 -14.22
CA CYS A 342 -28.87 25.93 -13.59
C CYS A 342 -28.24 27.03 -14.44
N TYR A 343 -28.59 28.29 -14.19
CA TYR A 343 -28.01 29.43 -14.91
C TYR A 343 -26.49 29.47 -14.76
N GLY A 344 -25.77 29.86 -15.82
CA GLY A 344 -24.29 29.91 -15.83
C GLY A 344 -23.57 28.54 -15.88
N LEU A 345 -24.29 27.41 -15.79
CA LEU A 345 -23.68 26.07 -15.75
C LEU A 345 -22.73 25.81 -16.93
N ASP A 346 -23.16 26.09 -18.16
CA ASP A 346 -22.33 25.88 -19.36
C ASP A 346 -21.06 26.74 -19.33
N GLN A 347 -21.12 27.94 -18.76
CA GLN A 347 -19.99 28.86 -18.66
C GLN A 347 -18.95 28.39 -17.63
N LEU A 348 -19.41 27.71 -16.57
CA LEU A 348 -18.52 27.02 -15.61
C LEU A 348 -17.91 25.74 -16.21
N LEU A 349 -18.67 25.00 -17.02
CA LEU A 349 -18.23 23.74 -17.62
C LEU A 349 -17.33 23.91 -18.85
N VAL A 350 -17.40 25.05 -19.55
CA VAL A 350 -16.42 25.42 -20.58
C VAL A 350 -15.02 25.43 -19.94
N PRO A 351 -14.06 24.63 -20.44
CA PRO A 351 -12.72 24.64 -19.87
C PRO A 351 -12.09 26.02 -20.02
N LYS A 352 -11.92 26.73 -18.90
CA LYS A 352 -10.99 27.85 -18.78
C LYS A 352 -9.57 27.31 -18.99
N LEU A 353 -9.20 27.07 -20.24
CA LEU A 353 -7.81 26.90 -20.62
C LEU A 353 -7.07 28.12 -20.08
N PRO A 354 -6.06 27.96 -19.20
CA PRO A 354 -5.29 29.10 -18.76
C PRO A 354 -4.72 29.77 -20.00
N VAL A 355 -5.01 31.05 -20.19
CA VAL A 355 -4.51 31.84 -21.32
C VAL A 355 -3.04 32.12 -21.07
N VAL A 356 -2.22 31.06 -21.14
CA VAL A 356 -0.76 31.11 -21.19
C VAL A 356 -0.47 32.01 -22.39
N PRO A 357 0.08 33.22 -22.18
CA PRO A 357 0.27 34.16 -23.26
C PRO A 357 1.05 33.49 -24.39
N THR A 358 0.53 33.53 -25.61
CA THR A 358 1.08 32.74 -26.73
C THR A 358 2.54 33.09 -26.99
N THR A 359 2.98 34.28 -26.57
CA THR A 359 4.37 34.74 -26.49
C THR A 359 5.29 33.86 -25.63
N LEU A 360 4.81 33.29 -24.52
CA LEU A 360 5.57 32.36 -23.65
C LEU A 360 5.71 30.94 -24.24
N LEU A 361 4.87 30.59 -25.22
CA LEU A 361 4.92 29.32 -25.96
C LEU A 361 5.70 29.48 -27.28
N ALA A 362 5.51 30.59 -27.99
CA ALA A 362 6.21 30.92 -29.23
C ALA A 362 7.71 31.24 -29.01
N GLN A 363 8.09 31.66 -27.81
CA GLN A 363 9.50 31.79 -27.41
C GLN A 363 9.81 30.91 -26.19
N PRO A 364 10.31 29.67 -26.39
CA PRO A 364 10.87 28.88 -25.31
C PRO A 364 12.18 29.54 -24.81
N ARG A 365 12.05 30.52 -23.90
CA ARG A 365 13.17 31.06 -23.12
C ARG A 365 13.97 29.90 -22.55
N SER A 366 15.30 29.99 -22.65
CA SER A 366 16.19 28.94 -22.13
C SER A 366 15.87 28.63 -20.66
N VAL A 367 16.09 27.39 -20.24
CA VAL A 367 15.86 26.97 -18.84
C VAL A 367 16.70 27.81 -17.86
N HIS A 368 17.87 28.29 -18.30
CA HIS A 368 18.69 29.24 -17.57
C HIS A 368 17.97 30.58 -17.32
N ASN A 369 17.34 31.16 -18.35
CA ASN A 369 16.64 32.44 -18.23
C ASN A 369 15.40 32.32 -17.31
N ARG A 370 14.60 31.25 -17.44
CA ARG A 370 13.49 31.01 -16.49
C ARG A 370 13.97 30.89 -15.05
N ARG A 371 15.15 30.30 -14.81
CA ARG A 371 15.74 30.19 -13.46
C ARG A 371 16.27 31.54 -12.95
N GLN A 372 16.83 32.39 -13.81
CA GLN A 372 17.21 33.77 -13.48
C GLN A 372 16.00 34.63 -13.13
N ASP A 373 14.95 34.56 -13.96
CA ASP A 373 13.71 35.33 -13.76
C ASP A 373 13.04 34.96 -12.42
N LEU A 374 12.89 33.66 -12.12
CA LEU A 374 12.28 33.18 -10.88
C LEU A 374 13.14 33.45 -9.62
N ILE A 375 14.47 33.49 -9.73
CA ILE A 375 15.34 33.94 -8.64
C ILE A 375 15.13 35.43 -8.34
N LYS A 376 14.90 36.26 -9.36
CA LYS A 376 14.61 37.70 -9.17
C LYS A 376 13.23 37.95 -8.58
N GLU A 377 12.21 37.18 -8.97
CA GLU A 377 10.88 37.28 -8.37
C GLU A 377 10.92 36.91 -6.88
N LEU A 378 11.58 35.80 -6.51
CA LEU A 378 11.75 35.43 -5.10
C LEU A 378 12.55 36.47 -4.30
N ALA A 379 13.59 37.07 -4.89
CA ALA A 379 14.39 38.13 -4.25
C ALA A 379 13.69 39.52 -4.22
N ALA A 380 12.52 39.65 -4.85
CA ALA A 380 11.66 40.85 -4.75
C ALA A 380 10.50 40.66 -3.76
N LEU A 381 10.35 39.46 -3.18
CA LEU A 381 9.37 39.09 -2.16
C LEU A 381 10.01 38.96 -0.75
N SER A 382 11.29 39.30 -0.63
CA SER A 382 12.13 39.23 0.58
C SER A 382 12.72 40.58 0.96
#